data_AF-A0A397AC47-F1
#
_entry.id   AF-A0A397AC47-F1
#
_cell.length_a   1.000
_cell.length_b   1.000
_cell.length_c   1.000
_cell.angle_alpha   90.00
_cell.angle_beta   90.00
_cell.angle_gamma   90.00
#
_symmetry.space_group_name_H-M   'P 1'
#
loop_
_entity.id
_entity.type
_entity.pdbx_description
1 polymer ?
#
loop_
_entity_poly.entity_id
_entity_poly.type
_entity_poly.pdbx_seq_one_letter_code
_entity_poly.pdbx_strand_id
1 'polypeptide(L)'
;MIRVAPLKYKADKSVVENWRVAMKTMDEMMQDIDAKKPKVYMPNKFKEMKEYNDTDGKVVVSKMELTPVAQAPEVPSLKVQNLNGSDYDVKNLTGGKLTLLLTCFKNSGFDNLAGWRQAFENALGEDNSMVQIVQLNIIEEWYVRLFPGMIRKGLRTKVPESQYGLTLVYYGECNEFRAAMDMTNTFVGYVQLVDAKGRVRWTAAGNITPEESTVMTLLTSKILAEINVLSTLTNEILRDDLKIWAYGHRVKLLRAIHVVVLPPTNLPEIPKVGRRRFYNSKVGRDIRLNSTYPHRVLSGPKGSCVMCFSDSTSGRRRELTTTKKCLTCQVHLCAKTFGEYTTSCFEAFHEQDTLDMRARPPPRPRVMYILPNWDPAKDSYESLKRENLRMQLQHQS
;
A
#
# COMPACT_ATOMS: atom_id res chain seq x y z
N MET A 1 -81.51 -10.81 26.14
CA MET A 1 -80.64 -11.89 25.59
C MET A 1 -79.27 -11.30 25.31
N ILE A 2 -78.28 -11.54 26.18
CA ILE A 2 -76.89 -11.13 25.93
C ILE A 2 -76.14 -12.39 25.49
N ARG A 3 -75.71 -12.43 24.23
CA ARG A 3 -74.89 -13.53 23.69
C ARG A 3 -73.44 -13.30 24.10
N VAL A 4 -72.93 -14.15 24.99
CA VAL A 4 -71.51 -14.20 25.35
C VAL A 4 -70.79 -15.06 24.30
N ALA A 5 -69.82 -14.50 23.60
CA ALA A 5 -69.00 -15.25 22.65
C ALA A 5 -68.05 -16.21 23.40
N PRO A 6 -67.79 -17.42 22.88
CA PRO A 6 -66.90 -18.36 23.55
C PRO A 6 -65.44 -17.90 23.46
N LEU A 7 -64.79 -17.79 24.62
CA LEU A 7 -63.34 -17.58 24.74
C LEU A 7 -62.62 -18.79 24.14
N LYS A 8 -62.00 -18.62 22.97
CA LYS A 8 -61.09 -19.62 22.38
C LYS A 8 -59.75 -19.56 23.13
N TYR A 9 -59.53 -20.52 24.03
CA TYR A 9 -58.21 -20.75 24.63
C TYR A 9 -57.24 -21.20 23.53
N LYS A 10 -56.21 -20.38 23.24
CA LYS A 10 -55.07 -20.81 22.42
C LYS A 10 -54.18 -21.65 23.32
N ALA A 11 -53.97 -22.91 22.94
CA ALA A 11 -53.10 -23.82 23.67
C ALA A 11 -51.71 -23.19 23.86
N ASP A 12 -51.30 -23.06 25.11
CA ASP A 12 -49.94 -22.68 25.47
C ASP A 12 -48.96 -23.65 24.79
N LYS A 13 -47.85 -23.11 24.26
CA LYS A 13 -46.80 -23.91 23.59
C LYS A 13 -46.46 -25.13 24.46
N SER A 14 -46.23 -26.28 23.80
CA SER A 14 -45.97 -27.54 24.52
C SER A 14 -44.85 -27.32 25.54
N VAL A 15 -45.00 -27.92 26.72
CA VAL A 15 -44.03 -27.80 27.83
C VAL A 15 -42.60 -28.05 27.34
N VAL A 16 -42.42 -29.04 26.45
CA VAL A 16 -41.14 -29.37 25.79
C VAL A 16 -40.56 -28.21 24.98
N GLU A 17 -41.39 -27.48 24.24
CA GLU A 17 -40.93 -26.33 23.45
C GLU A 17 -40.53 -25.16 24.34
N ASN A 18 -41.26 -24.92 25.44
CA ASN A 18 -40.87 -23.93 26.44
C ASN A 18 -39.55 -24.30 27.12
N TRP A 19 -39.31 -25.59 27.40
CA TRP A 19 -38.03 -26.07 27.93
C TRP A 19 -36.88 -25.90 26.94
N ARG A 20 -37.09 -26.15 25.63
CA ARG A 20 -36.06 -25.93 24.61
C ARG A 20 -35.70 -24.45 24.48
N VAL A 21 -36.70 -23.57 24.47
CA VAL A 21 -36.48 -22.12 24.45
C VAL A 21 -35.73 -21.70 25.71
N ALA A 22 -36.13 -22.18 26.89
CA ALA A 22 -35.44 -21.89 28.14
C ALA A 22 -33.98 -22.37 28.15
N MET A 23 -33.71 -23.59 27.69
CA MET A 23 -32.32 -24.10 27.58
C MET A 23 -31.49 -23.28 26.60
N LYS A 24 -32.06 -22.93 25.44
CA LYS A 24 -31.38 -22.09 24.45
C LYS A 24 -31.06 -20.70 25.03
N THR A 25 -32.00 -20.09 25.75
CA THR A 25 -31.75 -18.80 26.42
C THR A 25 -30.72 -18.91 27.53
N MET A 26 -30.67 -20.04 28.26
CA MET A 26 -29.67 -20.28 29.29
C MET A 26 -28.27 -20.48 28.68
N ASP A 27 -28.17 -21.19 27.56
CA ASP A 27 -26.91 -21.34 26.81
C ASP A 27 -26.42 -19.98 26.27
N GLU A 28 -27.32 -19.16 25.71
CA GLU A 28 -27.02 -17.80 25.26
C GLU A 28 -26.57 -16.91 26.43
N MET A 29 -27.25 -16.98 27.59
CA MET A 29 -26.85 -16.25 28.79
C MET A 29 -25.51 -16.74 29.37
N MET A 30 -25.23 -18.05 29.35
CA MET A 30 -23.95 -18.60 29.78
C MET A 30 -22.81 -18.14 28.87
N GLN A 31 -23.02 -18.13 27.55
CA GLN A 31 -22.06 -17.58 26.60
C GLN A 31 -21.81 -16.08 26.83
N ASP A 32 -22.85 -15.31 27.11
CA ASP A 32 -22.73 -13.88 27.45
C ASP A 32 -22.00 -13.66 28.78
N ILE A 33 -22.23 -14.51 29.78
CA ILE A 33 -21.55 -14.46 31.07
C ILE A 33 -20.07 -14.83 30.91
N ASP A 34 -19.76 -15.89 30.16
CA ASP A 34 -18.38 -16.30 29.91
C ASP A 34 -17.64 -15.31 29.01
N ALA A 35 -18.32 -14.64 28.08
CA ALA A 35 -17.76 -13.54 27.30
C ALA A 35 -17.48 -12.29 28.16
N LYS A 36 -18.25 -12.08 29.24
CA LYS A 36 -18.10 -10.94 30.17
C LYS A 36 -17.17 -11.25 31.35
N LYS A 37 -16.85 -12.51 31.64
CA LYS A 37 -15.84 -12.84 32.65
C LYS A 37 -14.50 -12.27 32.21
N PRO A 38 -13.78 -11.53 33.08
CA PRO A 38 -12.44 -11.10 32.77
C PRO A 38 -11.61 -12.36 32.53
N LYS A 39 -10.97 -12.45 31.36
CA LYS A 39 -9.98 -13.49 31.11
C LYS A 39 -8.89 -13.31 32.18
N VAL A 40 -8.74 -14.27 33.08
CA VAL A 40 -7.67 -14.27 34.07
C VAL A 40 -6.70 -15.36 33.67
N TYR A 41 -5.48 -14.95 33.31
CA TYR A 41 -4.40 -15.91 33.13
C TYR A 41 -3.94 -16.41 34.49
N MET A 42 -4.03 -17.71 34.72
CA MET A 42 -3.49 -18.39 35.89
C MET A 42 -2.26 -19.19 35.46
N PRO A 43 -1.04 -18.85 35.94
CA PRO A 43 0.17 -19.56 35.57
C PRO A 43 0.08 -21.04 35.97
N ASN A 44 0.17 -21.95 34.99
CA ASN A 44 0.25 -23.39 35.25
C ASN A 44 1.22 -24.04 34.26
N LYS A 45 2.51 -23.93 34.60
CA LYS A 45 3.62 -24.35 33.73
C LYS A 45 3.59 -25.84 33.39
N PHE A 46 3.04 -26.70 34.25
CA PHE A 46 2.87 -28.13 33.95
C PHE A 46 1.81 -28.37 32.87
N LYS A 47 0.67 -27.67 32.96
CA LYS A 47 -0.37 -27.73 31.93
C LYS A 47 0.15 -27.18 30.60
N GLU A 48 0.85 -26.07 30.63
CA GLU A 48 1.46 -25.46 29.43
C GLU A 48 2.49 -26.39 28.77
N MET A 49 3.35 -27.04 29.56
CA MET A 49 4.33 -27.99 29.04
C MET A 49 3.65 -29.22 28.45
N LYS A 50 2.64 -29.75 29.14
CA LYS A 50 1.88 -30.90 28.64
C LYS A 50 1.20 -30.55 27.31
N GLU A 51 0.51 -29.43 27.24
CA GLU A 51 -0.12 -28.93 26.01
C GLU A 51 0.90 -28.73 24.88
N TYR A 52 2.07 -28.16 25.18
CA TYR A 52 3.14 -28.01 24.22
C TYR A 52 3.59 -29.37 23.64
N ASN A 53 3.78 -30.38 24.48
CA ASN A 53 4.18 -31.72 24.04
C ASN A 53 3.05 -32.44 23.30
N ASP A 54 1.82 -32.36 23.79
CA ASP A 54 0.64 -33.02 23.19
C ASP A 54 0.32 -32.44 21.81
N THR A 55 0.64 -31.16 21.57
CA THR A 55 0.39 -30.45 20.30
C THR A 55 1.63 -30.33 19.41
N ASP A 56 2.74 -30.97 19.76
CA ASP A 56 4.04 -30.84 19.06
C ASP A 56 4.45 -29.36 18.83
N GLY A 57 4.17 -28.52 19.84
CA GLY A 57 4.42 -27.08 19.80
C GLY A 57 3.37 -26.24 19.08
N LYS A 58 2.30 -26.84 18.54
CA LYS A 58 1.22 -26.15 17.83
C LYS A 58 0.00 -25.88 18.73
N VAL A 59 0.17 -24.93 19.64
CA VAL A 59 -0.87 -24.60 20.65
C VAL A 59 -2.03 -23.80 20.06
N VAL A 60 -1.78 -22.91 19.09
CA VAL A 60 -2.83 -22.10 18.44
C VAL A 60 -2.74 -22.25 16.93
N VAL A 61 -3.73 -22.92 16.35
CA VAL A 61 -3.92 -23.01 14.89
C VAL A 61 -4.47 -21.69 14.38
N SER A 62 -3.84 -21.15 13.34
CA SER A 62 -4.30 -19.90 12.75
C SER A 62 -5.70 -20.01 12.15
N LYS A 63 -6.49 -18.95 12.33
CA LYS A 63 -7.78 -18.83 11.65
C LYS A 63 -7.55 -18.45 10.18
N MET A 64 -8.39 -18.98 9.29
CA MET A 64 -8.36 -18.62 7.86
C MET A 64 -8.89 -17.20 7.60
N GLU A 65 -9.65 -16.64 8.54
CA GLU A 65 -10.31 -15.34 8.39
C GLU A 65 -9.78 -14.31 9.41
N LEU A 66 -9.90 -13.03 9.03
CA LEU A 66 -9.58 -11.91 9.91
C LEU A 66 -10.70 -11.69 10.92
N THR A 67 -10.31 -11.42 12.16
CA THR A 67 -11.24 -10.91 13.16
C THR A 67 -11.81 -9.56 12.67
N PRO A 68 -13.15 -9.41 12.66
CA PRO A 68 -13.79 -8.15 12.31
C PRO A 68 -13.31 -7.02 13.21
N VAL A 69 -13.21 -5.82 12.64
CA VAL A 69 -12.73 -4.62 13.34
C VAL A 69 -13.47 -4.34 14.65
N ALA A 70 -14.78 -4.60 14.70
CA ALA A 70 -15.62 -4.37 15.88
C ALA A 70 -15.35 -5.35 17.04
N GLN A 71 -14.75 -6.51 16.76
CA GLN A 71 -14.48 -7.58 17.73
C GLN A 71 -12.98 -7.76 18.00
N ALA A 72 -12.13 -7.02 17.28
CA ALA A 72 -10.68 -7.11 17.39
C ALA A 72 -10.21 -6.46 18.70
N PRO A 73 -9.54 -7.20 19.61
CA PRO A 73 -9.02 -6.63 20.84
C PRO A 73 -7.91 -5.62 20.55
N GLU A 74 -7.88 -4.54 21.32
CA GLU A 74 -6.78 -3.57 21.28
C GLU A 74 -5.57 -4.10 22.04
N VAL A 75 -4.38 -3.77 21.56
CA VAL A 75 -3.13 -4.12 22.23
C VAL A 75 -3.05 -3.32 23.54
N PRO A 76 -2.98 -3.98 24.71
CA PRO A 76 -2.92 -3.30 25.99
C PRO A 76 -1.57 -2.60 26.18
N SER A 77 -1.56 -1.56 27.03
CA SER A 77 -0.33 -0.82 27.34
C SER A 77 0.65 -1.69 28.11
N LEU A 78 1.91 -1.70 27.68
CA LEU A 78 3.00 -2.37 28.37
C LEU A 78 4.27 -1.57 28.16
N LYS A 79 4.88 -1.10 29.25
CA LYS A 79 6.15 -0.35 29.20
C LYS A 79 7.30 -1.33 29.00
N VAL A 80 8.02 -1.19 27.90
CA VAL A 80 9.08 -2.09 27.46
C VAL A 80 10.32 -1.31 27.06
N GLN A 81 11.45 -1.99 26.95
CA GLN A 81 12.69 -1.39 26.48
C GLN A 81 13.13 -2.04 25.18
N ASN A 82 13.56 -1.25 24.20
CA ASN A 82 14.16 -1.81 23.00
C ASN A 82 15.62 -2.28 23.26
N LEU A 83 16.23 -2.95 22.29
CA LEU A 83 17.62 -3.38 22.41
C LEU A 83 18.63 -2.22 22.45
N ASN A 84 18.24 -1.02 22.01
CA ASN A 84 19.04 0.20 22.12
C ASN A 84 18.94 0.85 23.51
N GLY A 85 18.04 0.38 24.38
CA GLY A 85 17.81 0.92 25.73
C GLY A 85 16.82 2.08 25.79
N SER A 86 16.10 2.39 24.71
CA SER A 86 15.01 3.37 24.72
C SER A 86 13.74 2.74 25.28
N ASP A 87 13.04 3.47 26.15
CA ASP A 87 11.71 3.08 26.64
C ASP A 87 10.65 3.24 25.55
N TYR A 88 9.72 2.29 25.49
CA TYR A 88 8.64 2.24 24.52
C TYR A 88 7.36 1.73 25.18
N ASP A 89 6.19 2.13 24.68
CA ASP A 89 4.90 1.54 25.08
C ASP A 89 4.36 0.69 23.93
N VAL A 90 4.05 -0.56 24.23
CA VAL A 90 3.48 -1.51 23.27
C VAL A 90 2.13 -1.02 22.72
N LYS A 91 1.40 -0.13 23.40
CA LYS A 91 0.19 0.48 22.82
C LYS A 91 0.47 1.29 21.55
N ASN A 92 1.66 1.89 21.46
CA ASN A 92 2.08 2.72 20.33
C ASN A 92 2.98 1.96 19.33
N LEU A 93 2.94 0.62 19.36
CA LEU A 93 3.76 -0.25 18.52
C LEU A 93 3.64 0.04 17.03
N THR A 94 2.42 0.36 16.60
CA THR A 94 2.07 0.38 15.19
C THR A 94 2.55 1.64 14.50
N GLY A 95 2.64 2.78 15.20
CA GLY A 95 3.04 4.05 14.58
C GLY A 95 2.23 4.40 13.30
N GLY A 96 1.00 3.88 13.17
CA GLY A 96 0.17 4.01 11.96
C GLY A 96 0.47 3.02 10.82
N LYS A 97 1.34 2.04 11.04
CA LYS A 97 1.69 0.96 10.11
C LYS A 97 1.06 -0.36 10.51
N LEU A 98 0.88 -1.26 9.55
CA LEU A 98 0.52 -2.63 9.84
C LEU A 98 1.72 -3.35 10.47
N THR A 99 1.54 -3.91 11.66
CA THR A 99 2.63 -4.54 12.41
C THR A 99 2.41 -6.04 12.56
N LEU A 100 3.40 -6.82 12.15
CA LEU A 100 3.53 -8.21 12.58
C LEU A 100 4.19 -8.22 13.96
N LEU A 101 3.41 -8.50 15.00
CA LEU A 101 3.88 -8.64 16.37
C LEU A 101 4.27 -10.10 16.63
N LEU A 102 5.56 -10.32 16.86
CA LEU A 102 6.14 -11.61 17.22
C LEU A 102 6.44 -11.61 18.73
N THR A 103 5.66 -12.35 19.52
CA THR A 103 5.83 -12.39 20.97
C THR A 103 6.35 -13.74 21.44
N CYS A 104 7.39 -13.75 22.28
CA CYS A 104 7.87 -14.97 22.92
C CYS A 104 8.23 -14.74 24.39
N PHE A 105 8.14 -15.81 25.17
CA PHE A 105 8.52 -15.79 26.59
C PHE A 105 9.84 -16.51 26.87
N LYS A 106 10.13 -17.55 26.06
CA LYS A 106 11.28 -18.44 26.22
C LYS A 106 12.01 -18.60 24.89
N ASN A 107 13.21 -19.17 24.97
CA ASN A 107 14.00 -19.44 23.77
C ASN A 107 13.32 -20.42 22.81
N SER A 108 12.58 -21.41 23.32
CA SER A 108 11.75 -22.29 22.47
C SER A 108 10.77 -21.49 21.62
N GLY A 109 10.05 -20.55 22.24
CA GLY A 109 9.16 -19.67 21.52
C GLY A 109 9.87 -18.72 20.57
N PHE A 110 11.08 -18.26 20.89
CA PHE A 110 11.91 -17.46 19.98
C PHE A 110 12.24 -18.23 18.69
N ASP A 111 12.64 -19.49 18.83
CA ASP A 111 13.07 -20.32 17.69
C ASP A 111 11.88 -20.60 16.73
N ASN A 112 10.66 -20.76 17.26
CA ASN A 112 9.44 -20.89 16.45
C ASN A 112 9.18 -19.67 15.55
N LEU A 113 9.57 -18.46 15.99
CA LEU A 113 9.27 -17.20 15.30
C LEU A 113 10.16 -16.94 14.07
N ALA A 114 11.29 -17.64 13.95
CA ALA A 114 12.24 -17.42 12.86
C ALA A 114 11.61 -17.67 11.48
N GLY A 115 10.85 -18.77 11.34
CA GLY A 115 10.16 -19.10 10.08
C GLY A 115 9.07 -18.09 9.71
N TRP A 116 8.32 -17.59 10.69
CA TRP A 116 7.29 -16.56 10.48
C TRP A 116 7.85 -15.24 10.00
N ARG A 117 8.92 -14.79 10.65
CA ARG A 117 9.65 -13.59 10.26
C ARG A 117 10.15 -13.70 8.82
N GLN A 118 10.84 -14.78 8.49
CA GLN A 118 11.39 -14.98 7.15
C GLN A 118 10.29 -15.03 6.08
N ALA A 119 9.19 -15.74 6.34
CA ALA A 119 8.06 -15.80 5.41
C ALA A 119 7.43 -14.43 5.17
N PHE A 120 7.29 -13.61 6.22
CA PHE A 120 6.75 -12.26 6.11
C PHE A 120 7.71 -11.29 5.39
N GLU A 121 9.01 -11.34 5.72
CA GLU A 121 10.04 -10.54 5.06
C GLU A 121 10.13 -10.87 3.57
N ASN A 122 10.10 -12.16 3.20
CA ASN A 122 10.11 -12.58 1.79
C ASN A 122 8.86 -12.13 1.03
N ALA A 123 7.70 -12.08 1.69
CA ALA A 123 6.45 -11.72 1.04
C ALA A 123 6.26 -10.20 0.86
N LEU A 124 6.76 -9.39 1.79
CA LEU A 124 6.37 -7.97 1.93
C LEU A 124 7.53 -7.01 2.28
N GLY A 125 8.71 -7.55 2.63
CA GLY A 125 9.71 -6.89 3.48
C GLY A 125 10.60 -5.83 2.82
N GLU A 126 10.69 -5.76 1.48
CA GLU A 126 11.55 -4.77 0.82
C GLU A 126 10.79 -3.61 0.16
N ASP A 127 9.55 -3.82 -0.29
CA ASP A 127 8.88 -2.84 -1.15
C ASP A 127 7.82 -1.96 -0.44
N ASN A 128 7.41 -2.30 0.79
CA ASN A 128 6.23 -1.69 1.41
C ASN A 128 6.52 -0.97 2.72
N SER A 129 6.61 0.36 2.67
CA SER A 129 6.86 1.21 3.85
C SER A 129 5.74 1.21 4.90
N MET A 130 4.57 0.64 4.55
CA MET A 130 3.37 0.55 5.38
C MET A 130 3.34 -0.67 6.31
N VAL A 131 4.28 -1.60 6.18
CA VAL A 131 4.41 -2.77 7.06
C VAL A 131 5.63 -2.65 7.96
N GLN A 132 5.59 -3.31 9.11
CA GLN A 132 6.75 -3.48 9.99
C GLN A 132 6.66 -4.78 10.78
N ILE A 133 7.81 -5.26 11.24
CA ILE A 133 7.92 -6.42 12.13
C ILE A 133 8.43 -5.93 13.47
N VAL A 134 7.71 -6.28 14.53
CA VAL A 134 8.11 -5.96 15.90
C VAL A 134 8.17 -7.24 16.69
N GLN A 135 9.29 -7.42 17.39
CA GLN A 135 9.50 -8.56 18.25
C GLN A 135 9.41 -8.16 19.72
N LEU A 136 8.56 -8.83 20.50
CA LEU A 136 8.38 -8.62 21.93
C LEU A 136 8.86 -9.86 22.69
N ASN A 137 9.90 -9.69 23.50
CA ASN A 137 10.45 -10.75 24.34
C ASN A 137 10.04 -10.47 25.79
N ILE A 138 9.17 -11.31 26.37
CA ILE A 138 8.66 -11.14 27.72
C ILE A 138 9.36 -12.16 28.64
N ILE A 139 10.22 -11.66 29.51
CA ILE A 139 11.01 -12.50 30.41
C ILE A 139 10.37 -12.45 31.79
N GLU A 140 9.64 -13.50 32.15
CA GLU A 140 8.89 -13.58 33.41
C GLU A 140 9.81 -13.95 34.59
N GLU A 141 10.91 -14.63 34.31
CA GLU A 141 11.81 -15.19 35.32
C GLU A 141 12.49 -14.06 36.12
N TRP A 142 12.17 -13.97 37.41
CA TRP A 142 12.62 -12.87 38.26
C TRP A 142 14.16 -12.75 38.35
N TYR A 143 14.89 -13.86 38.27
CA TYR A 143 16.35 -13.90 38.44
C TYR A 143 17.11 -13.35 37.22
N VAL A 144 16.56 -13.43 36.00
CA VAL A 144 17.21 -12.85 34.80
C VAL A 144 17.10 -11.33 34.75
N ARG A 145 16.23 -10.73 35.58
CA ARG A 145 16.19 -9.27 35.80
C ARG A 145 17.50 -8.74 36.40
N LEU A 146 18.29 -9.60 37.05
CA LEU A 146 19.61 -9.25 37.60
C LEU A 146 20.70 -9.16 36.53
N PHE A 147 20.48 -9.74 35.34
CA PHE A 147 21.46 -9.80 34.26
C PHE A 147 20.91 -9.33 32.90
N PRO A 148 20.31 -8.12 32.82
CA PRO A 148 19.66 -7.65 31.59
C PRO A 148 20.66 -7.48 30.43
N GLY A 149 21.92 -7.15 30.72
CA GLY A 149 22.98 -7.02 29.72
C GLY A 149 23.30 -8.33 29.00
N MET A 150 23.27 -9.47 29.69
CA MET A 150 23.50 -10.79 29.09
C MET A 150 22.39 -11.15 28.12
N ILE A 151 21.13 -10.91 28.51
CA ILE A 151 19.98 -11.18 27.65
C ILE A 151 19.99 -10.30 26.41
N ARG A 152 20.23 -8.99 26.57
CA ARG A 152 20.34 -8.07 25.42
C ARG A 152 21.46 -8.50 24.47
N LYS A 153 22.60 -8.91 25.00
CA LYS A 153 23.72 -9.42 24.19
C LYS A 153 23.31 -10.67 23.41
N GLY A 154 22.65 -11.64 24.06
CA GLY A 154 22.14 -12.84 23.41
C GLY A 154 21.12 -12.55 22.30
N LEU A 155 20.19 -11.62 22.54
CA LEU A 155 19.21 -11.18 21.55
C LEU A 155 19.88 -10.46 20.37
N ARG A 156 20.87 -9.59 20.61
CA ARG A 156 21.64 -8.92 19.56
C ARG A 156 22.40 -9.89 18.66
N THR A 157 22.84 -11.04 19.17
CA THR A 157 23.47 -12.07 18.33
C THR A 157 22.48 -12.75 17.39
N LYS A 158 21.19 -12.79 17.74
CA LYS A 158 20.16 -13.49 16.95
C LYS A 158 19.34 -12.58 16.03
N VAL A 159 19.41 -11.27 16.21
CA VAL A 159 18.56 -10.30 15.49
C VAL A 159 19.43 -9.36 14.66
N PRO A 160 19.05 -9.02 13.41
CA PRO A 160 19.77 -8.04 12.60
C PRO A 160 19.79 -6.65 13.26
N GLU A 161 20.87 -5.89 13.05
CA GLU A 161 21.05 -4.55 13.67
C GLU A 161 19.94 -3.56 13.28
N SER A 162 19.42 -3.65 12.06
CA SER A 162 18.29 -2.84 11.58
C SER A 162 17.03 -2.98 12.44
N GLN A 163 16.91 -4.08 13.19
CA GLN A 163 15.74 -4.40 14.00
C GLN A 163 15.95 -4.20 15.50
N TYR A 164 17.11 -3.69 15.94
CA TYR A 164 17.33 -3.41 17.36
C TYR A 164 16.33 -2.40 17.94
N GLY A 165 15.88 -1.43 17.13
CA GLY A 165 14.86 -0.46 17.51
C GLY A 165 13.45 -1.07 17.66
N LEU A 166 13.17 -2.16 16.95
CA LEU A 166 11.87 -2.85 16.90
C LEU A 166 11.88 -4.18 17.67
N THR A 167 12.97 -4.47 18.39
CA THR A 167 13.06 -5.63 19.28
C THR A 167 12.95 -5.15 20.71
N LEU A 168 11.80 -5.44 21.30
CA LEU A 168 11.37 -5.01 22.62
C LEU A 168 11.58 -6.13 23.63
N VAL A 169 11.94 -5.74 24.84
CA VAL A 169 12.20 -6.62 25.97
C VAL A 169 11.40 -6.12 27.16
N TYR A 170 10.64 -7.01 27.75
CA TYR A 170 9.92 -6.80 29.01
C TYR A 170 10.47 -7.74 30.08
N TYR A 171 10.55 -7.25 31.31
CA TYR A 171 11.04 -8.02 32.46
C TYR A 171 9.99 -8.03 33.57
N GLY A 172 9.41 -9.19 33.83
CA GLY A 172 8.41 -9.41 34.88
C GLY A 172 7.18 -10.16 34.38
N GLU A 173 6.27 -10.42 35.31
CA GLU A 173 4.96 -11.01 35.02
C GLU A 173 4.04 -9.98 34.37
N CYS A 174 3.25 -10.42 33.39
CA CYS A 174 2.33 -9.56 32.64
C CYS A 174 0.97 -10.24 32.43
N ASN A 175 0.40 -10.80 33.50
CA ASN A 175 -0.81 -11.64 33.44
C ASN A 175 -2.00 -10.95 32.76
N GLU A 176 -2.19 -9.65 32.98
CA GLU A 176 -3.24 -8.86 32.32
C GLU A 176 -2.99 -8.72 30.81
N PHE A 177 -1.75 -8.42 30.41
CA PHE A 177 -1.35 -8.33 29.01
C PHE A 177 -1.59 -9.67 28.30
N ARG A 178 -1.16 -10.77 28.94
CA ARG A 178 -1.35 -12.12 28.41
C ARG A 178 -2.81 -12.47 28.20
N ALA A 179 -3.64 -12.17 29.20
CA ALA A 179 -5.05 -12.52 29.14
C ALA A 179 -5.80 -11.72 28.07
N ALA A 180 -5.49 -10.44 27.92
CA ALA A 180 -6.04 -9.59 26.86
C ALA A 180 -5.63 -10.06 25.46
N MET A 181 -4.39 -10.52 25.31
CA MET A 181 -3.82 -10.99 24.04
C MET A 181 -4.03 -12.49 23.78
N ASP A 182 -4.77 -13.18 24.65
CA ASP A 182 -5.05 -14.64 24.60
C ASP A 182 -3.78 -15.53 24.57
N MET A 183 -2.73 -15.09 25.27
CA MET A 183 -1.44 -15.78 25.36
C MET A 183 -1.44 -16.78 26.52
N THR A 184 -1.89 -18.00 26.25
CA THR A 184 -2.09 -19.07 27.25
C THR A 184 -0.83 -19.86 27.63
N ASN A 185 0.20 -19.92 26.77
CA ASN A 185 1.31 -20.86 26.89
C ASN A 185 2.67 -20.17 26.69
N THR A 186 3.60 -20.33 27.64
CA THR A 186 4.92 -19.67 27.59
C THR A 186 5.98 -20.35 26.74
N PHE A 187 5.74 -21.59 26.31
CA PHE A 187 6.73 -22.36 25.55
C PHE A 187 6.68 -22.08 24.04
N VAL A 188 5.60 -21.47 23.55
CA VAL A 188 5.42 -21.14 22.13
C VAL A 188 5.68 -19.67 21.82
N GLY A 189 6.04 -19.42 20.56
CA GLY A 189 6.03 -18.09 19.98
C GLY A 189 4.64 -17.77 19.44
N TYR A 190 4.14 -16.58 19.72
CA TYR A 190 2.89 -16.03 19.20
C TYR A 190 3.17 -15.06 18.06
N VAL A 191 2.33 -15.15 17.04
CA VAL A 191 2.37 -14.30 15.85
C VAL A 191 1.03 -13.63 15.71
N GLN A 192 1.03 -12.30 15.69
CA GLN A 192 -0.19 -11.50 15.69
C GLN A 192 -0.12 -10.42 14.62
N LEU A 193 -1.17 -10.30 13.81
CA LEU A 193 -1.31 -9.17 12.88
C LEU A 193 -2.05 -8.04 13.60
N VAL A 194 -1.34 -6.94 13.78
CA VAL A 194 -1.85 -5.73 14.45
C VAL A 194 -2.07 -4.64 13.41
N ASP A 195 -3.32 -4.23 13.25
CA ASP A 195 -3.73 -3.15 12.34
C ASP A 195 -3.10 -1.80 12.74
N ALA A 196 -3.06 -0.82 11.84
CA ALA A 196 -2.46 0.49 12.05
C ALA A 196 -2.95 1.22 13.32
N LYS A 197 -4.17 0.93 13.77
CA LYS A 197 -4.79 1.47 14.99
C LYS A 197 -4.46 0.69 16.28
N GLY A 198 -3.62 -0.34 16.24
CA GLY A 198 -3.26 -1.13 17.42
C GLY A 198 -4.25 -2.24 17.77
N ARG A 199 -5.00 -2.77 16.79
CA ARG A 199 -5.99 -3.85 17.00
C ARG A 199 -5.46 -5.18 16.48
N VAL A 200 -5.57 -6.24 17.27
CA VAL A 200 -5.17 -7.60 16.89
C VAL A 200 -6.25 -8.22 16.01
N ARG A 201 -5.96 -8.40 14.72
CA ARG A 201 -6.92 -8.94 13.75
C ARG A 201 -6.70 -10.40 13.41
N TRP A 202 -5.55 -10.95 13.77
CA TRP A 202 -5.22 -12.35 13.53
C TRP A 202 -4.17 -12.82 14.52
N THR A 203 -4.19 -14.10 14.86
CA THR A 203 -3.27 -14.72 15.82
C THR A 203 -2.98 -16.16 15.41
N ALA A 204 -1.72 -16.55 15.56
CA ALA A 204 -1.22 -17.91 15.42
C ALA A 204 -0.17 -18.16 16.51
N ALA A 205 0.09 -19.42 16.84
CA ALA A 205 1.20 -19.78 17.71
C ALA A 205 1.89 -21.07 17.23
N GLY A 206 3.14 -21.24 17.63
CA GLY A 206 3.91 -22.43 17.27
C GLY A 206 4.72 -22.28 15.98
N ASN A 207 5.19 -23.41 15.46
CA ASN A 207 5.92 -23.46 14.20
C ASN A 207 5.01 -23.10 13.03
N ILE A 208 5.61 -22.47 12.01
CA ILE A 208 4.93 -22.10 10.78
C ILE A 208 4.68 -23.34 9.91
N THR A 209 3.49 -23.44 9.33
CA THR A 209 3.22 -24.36 8.22
C THR A 209 3.12 -23.59 6.89
N PRO A 210 3.37 -24.24 5.74
CA PRO A 210 3.27 -23.60 4.42
C PRO A 210 1.90 -22.97 4.15
N GLU A 211 0.82 -23.62 4.60
CA GLU A 211 -0.55 -23.13 4.46
C GLU A 211 -0.73 -21.82 5.23
N GLU A 212 -0.25 -21.75 6.47
CA GLU A 212 -0.40 -20.57 7.30
C GLU A 212 0.44 -19.39 6.80
N SER A 213 1.59 -19.66 6.19
CA SER A 213 2.39 -18.64 5.53
C SER A 213 1.61 -17.94 4.40
N THR A 214 0.84 -18.73 3.64
CA THR A 214 0.00 -18.24 2.55
C THR A 214 -1.18 -17.46 3.09
N VAL A 215 -1.84 -17.99 4.13
CA VAL A 215 -2.95 -17.31 4.81
C VAL A 215 -2.48 -15.97 5.38
N MET A 216 -1.36 -15.94 6.11
CA MET A 216 -0.79 -14.71 6.69
C MET A 216 -0.55 -13.64 5.61
N THR A 217 0.05 -14.03 4.48
CA THR A 217 0.35 -13.12 3.37
C THR A 217 -0.92 -12.57 2.72
N LEU A 218 -1.92 -13.44 2.49
CA LEU A 218 -3.21 -13.06 1.92
C LEU A 218 -3.97 -12.11 2.84
N LEU A 219 -4.05 -12.42 4.13
CA LEU A 219 -4.73 -11.60 5.12
C LEU A 219 -4.04 -10.24 5.31
N THR A 220 -2.71 -10.22 5.30
CA THR A 220 -1.92 -8.99 5.33
C THR A 220 -2.24 -8.10 4.13
N SER A 221 -2.24 -8.67 2.92
CA SER A 221 -2.58 -7.95 1.68
C SER A 221 -3.99 -7.37 1.73
N LYS A 222 -4.95 -8.11 2.31
CA LYS A 222 -6.33 -7.65 2.52
C LYS A 222 -6.41 -6.45 3.46
N ILE A 223 -5.70 -6.47 4.60
CA ILE A 223 -5.66 -5.32 5.53
C ILE A 223 -5.01 -4.11 4.86
N LEU A 224 -3.92 -4.30 4.12
CA LEU A 224 -3.26 -3.20 3.39
C LEU A 224 -4.21 -2.57 2.35
N ALA A 225 -5.00 -3.38 1.64
CA ALA A 225 -6.04 -2.87 0.74
C ALA A 225 -7.11 -2.06 1.48
N GLU A 226 -7.58 -2.53 2.64
CA GLU A 226 -8.53 -1.78 3.48
C GLU A 226 -7.97 -0.42 3.94
N ILE A 227 -6.69 -0.36 4.34
CA ILE A 227 -6.02 0.88 4.74
C ILE A 227 -5.93 1.86 3.56
N ASN A 228 -5.60 1.37 2.36
CA ASN A 228 -5.52 2.20 1.15
C ASN A 228 -6.89 2.72 0.69
N VAL A 229 -7.95 1.93 0.84
CA VAL A 229 -9.31 2.37 0.52
C VAL A 229 -9.78 3.42 1.52
N LEU A 230 -9.53 3.22 2.81
CA LEU A 230 -9.88 4.20 3.84
C LEU A 230 -9.09 5.51 3.70
N SER A 231 -7.82 5.46 3.30
CA SER A 231 -7.05 6.67 3.01
C SER A 231 -7.61 7.39 1.78
N THR A 232 -8.11 6.66 0.79
CA THR A 232 -8.74 7.25 -0.41
C THR A 232 -10.09 7.91 -0.06
N LEU A 233 -10.96 7.22 0.69
CA LEU A 233 -12.27 7.73 1.12
C LEU A 233 -12.15 8.90 2.11
N THR A 234 -11.23 8.84 3.07
CA THR A 234 -10.98 9.99 3.98
C THR A 234 -10.45 11.19 3.22
N ASN A 235 -9.63 10.98 2.18
CA ASN A 235 -9.20 12.05 1.29
C ASN A 235 -10.33 12.60 0.42
N GLU A 236 -11.35 11.81 0.07
CA GLU A 236 -12.54 12.28 -0.64
C GLU A 236 -13.50 13.06 0.29
N ILE A 237 -13.76 12.54 1.49
CA ILE A 237 -14.58 13.23 2.50
C ILE A 237 -13.91 14.53 2.95
N LEU A 238 -12.59 14.52 3.19
CA LEU A 238 -11.83 15.74 3.47
C LEU A 238 -11.79 16.70 2.27
N ARG A 239 -11.88 16.23 1.02
CA ARG A 239 -12.03 17.11 -0.16
C ARG A 239 -13.39 17.79 -0.19
N ASP A 240 -14.44 17.16 0.32
CA ASP A 240 -15.77 17.76 0.38
C ASP A 240 -15.93 18.71 1.57
N ASP A 241 -15.35 18.40 2.74
CA ASP A 241 -15.42 19.27 3.93
C ASP A 241 -14.44 20.46 3.87
N LEU A 242 -13.27 20.33 3.21
CA LEU A 242 -12.30 21.44 3.05
C LEU A 242 -12.58 22.37 1.87
N LYS A 243 -13.71 22.22 1.16
CA LYS A 243 -14.15 23.18 0.12
C LYS A 243 -14.36 24.60 0.67
N ILE A 244 -14.45 24.79 1.99
CA ILE A 244 -14.83 26.10 2.54
C ILE A 244 -13.60 26.97 2.93
N TRP A 245 -12.40 26.47 3.29
CA TRP A 245 -11.44 27.36 4.00
C TRP A 245 -9.91 27.26 3.75
N ALA A 246 -9.39 26.79 2.61
CA ALA A 246 -7.92 26.87 2.41
C ALA A 246 -7.41 26.89 0.95
N TYR A 247 -7.88 27.83 0.13
CA TYR A 247 -7.12 28.30 -1.04
C TYR A 247 -5.98 29.21 -0.56
N GLY A 248 -4.75 28.69 -0.40
CA GLY A 248 -3.61 29.58 -0.16
C GLY A 248 -2.27 28.91 0.09
N HIS A 249 -2.21 27.90 0.96
CA HIS A 249 -0.89 27.42 1.47
C HIS A 249 -0.42 26.06 0.93
N ARG A 250 -1.16 25.43 0.02
CA ARG A 250 -0.95 24.03 -0.40
C ARG A 250 -0.04 23.82 -1.63
N VAL A 251 0.53 24.88 -2.21
CA VAL A 251 1.32 24.79 -3.47
C VAL A 251 2.74 24.23 -3.24
N LYS A 252 3.27 24.29 -2.01
CA LYS A 252 4.62 23.78 -1.70
C LYS A 252 4.64 22.32 -1.22
N LEU A 253 3.59 21.83 -0.55
CA LEU A 253 3.52 20.45 -0.03
C LEU A 253 3.02 19.43 -1.07
N LEU A 254 2.20 19.85 -2.03
CA LEU A 254 1.72 18.98 -3.13
C LEU A 254 2.78 18.63 -4.19
N ARG A 255 3.99 19.20 -4.10
CA ARG A 255 5.11 18.88 -5.02
C ARG A 255 5.91 17.64 -4.61
N ALA A 256 5.79 17.16 -3.37
CA ALA A 256 6.53 15.99 -2.89
C ALA A 256 5.74 14.66 -2.96
N ILE A 257 4.40 14.71 -3.06
CA ILE A 257 3.53 13.52 -3.04
C ILE A 257 3.15 13.03 -4.46
N HIS A 258 3.77 13.58 -5.51
CA HIS A 258 3.47 13.22 -6.91
C HIS A 258 4.34 12.07 -7.45
N VAL A 259 4.52 11.00 -6.68
CA VAL A 259 5.07 9.72 -7.19
C VAL A 259 4.32 8.56 -6.55
N VAL A 260 3.06 8.36 -6.92
CA VAL A 260 2.47 7.07 -7.35
C VAL A 260 1.14 7.42 -8.05
N VAL A 261 1.23 7.91 -9.27
CA VAL A 261 0.22 7.57 -10.29
C VAL A 261 1.03 6.86 -11.35
N LEU A 262 1.41 5.63 -11.03
CA LEU A 262 2.02 4.78 -12.02
C LEU A 262 0.98 4.55 -13.12
N PRO A 263 1.36 4.62 -14.40
CA PRO A 263 0.52 4.08 -15.44
C PRO A 263 0.23 2.60 -15.13
N PRO A 264 -0.88 2.05 -15.63
CA PRO A 264 -1.21 0.64 -15.41
C PRO A 264 0.00 -0.23 -15.76
N THR A 265 0.32 -1.18 -14.87
CA THR A 265 1.53 -2.02 -14.90
C THR A 265 1.68 -2.86 -16.17
N ASN A 266 0.63 -2.93 -17.00
CA ASN A 266 0.57 -3.64 -18.26
C ASN A 266 0.32 -2.71 -19.47
N LEU A 267 0.93 -1.51 -19.52
CA LEU A 267 0.96 -0.75 -20.77
C LEU A 267 1.94 -1.40 -21.76
N PRO A 268 1.56 -1.56 -23.03
CA PRO A 268 2.48 -2.03 -24.06
C PRO A 268 3.61 -1.00 -24.27
N GLU A 269 4.78 -1.47 -24.67
CA GLU A 269 5.97 -0.62 -24.82
C GLU A 269 5.72 0.51 -25.84
N ILE A 270 5.73 1.76 -25.34
CA ILE A 270 5.51 2.94 -26.18
C ILE A 270 6.83 3.28 -26.90
N PRO A 271 6.89 3.22 -28.24
CA PRO A 271 8.14 3.45 -28.98
C PRO A 271 8.61 4.90 -28.85
N LYS A 272 9.92 5.10 -28.70
CA LYS A 272 10.50 6.46 -28.61
C LYS A 272 10.35 7.24 -29.92
N VAL A 273 10.50 6.55 -31.05
CA VAL A 273 10.41 7.09 -32.42
C VAL A 273 9.08 6.66 -33.04
N GLY A 274 8.47 7.50 -33.89
CA GLY A 274 7.24 7.12 -34.59
C GLY A 274 5.99 7.04 -33.71
N ARG A 275 5.99 7.68 -32.52
CA ARG A 275 4.86 7.70 -31.57
C ARG A 275 3.50 7.99 -32.20
N ARG A 276 3.45 8.86 -33.20
CA ARG A 276 2.22 9.16 -33.94
C ARG A 276 1.63 7.94 -34.64
N ARG A 277 2.47 7.14 -35.32
CA ARG A 277 2.05 5.88 -35.95
C ARG A 277 1.59 4.86 -34.91
N PHE A 278 2.27 4.81 -33.76
CA PHE A 278 1.85 3.96 -32.64
C PHE A 278 0.46 4.35 -32.11
N TYR A 279 0.20 5.64 -31.88
CA TYR A 279 -1.11 6.12 -31.41
C TYR A 279 -2.24 6.05 -32.45
N ASN A 280 -1.90 5.76 -33.71
CA ASN A 280 -2.85 5.40 -34.77
C ASN A 280 -3.10 3.90 -34.88
N SER A 281 -2.21 3.05 -34.35
CA SER A 281 -2.48 1.62 -34.25
C SER A 281 -3.67 1.36 -33.32
N LYS A 282 -4.29 0.18 -33.44
CA LYS A 282 -5.38 -0.25 -32.54
C LYS A 282 -4.97 -0.10 -31.06
N VAL A 283 -3.79 -0.63 -30.73
CA VAL A 283 -3.22 -0.60 -29.37
C VAL A 283 -3.05 0.83 -28.85
N GLY A 284 -2.51 1.74 -29.66
CA GLY A 284 -2.32 3.13 -29.23
C GLY A 284 -3.62 3.92 -29.12
N ARG A 285 -4.63 3.61 -29.94
CA ARG A 285 -5.97 4.20 -29.83
C ARG A 285 -6.66 3.78 -28.53
N ASP A 286 -6.59 2.48 -28.20
CA ASP A 286 -7.14 1.94 -26.96
C ASP A 286 -6.49 2.61 -25.73
N ILE A 287 -5.21 2.99 -25.81
CA ILE A 287 -4.53 3.70 -24.71
C ILE A 287 -5.00 5.14 -24.57
N ARG A 288 -5.23 5.87 -25.68
CA ARG A 288 -5.53 7.32 -25.62
C ARG A 288 -7.01 7.65 -25.47
N LEU A 289 -7.91 6.75 -25.86
CA LEU A 289 -9.36 6.97 -25.82
C LEU A 289 -10.05 6.27 -24.64
N ASN A 290 -9.35 5.41 -23.92
CA ASN A 290 -9.95 4.68 -22.82
C ASN A 290 -10.12 5.58 -21.59
N SER A 291 -11.38 5.86 -21.25
CA SER A 291 -11.78 6.67 -20.09
C SER A 291 -11.38 6.06 -18.74
N THR A 292 -11.02 4.79 -18.71
CA THR A 292 -10.51 4.10 -17.50
C THR A 292 -9.08 4.54 -17.17
N TYR A 293 -8.31 5.02 -18.14
CA TYR A 293 -6.95 5.49 -17.90
C TYR A 293 -6.91 6.96 -17.49
N PRO A 294 -6.16 7.33 -16.43
CA PRO A 294 -6.10 8.71 -15.96
C PRO A 294 -5.20 9.59 -16.86
N HIS A 295 -5.78 10.15 -17.92
CA HIS A 295 -5.08 11.10 -18.80
C HIS A 295 -4.90 12.45 -18.10
N ARG A 296 -3.69 12.71 -17.57
CA ARG A 296 -3.35 13.96 -16.89
C ARG A 296 -2.12 14.64 -17.50
N VAL A 297 -2.15 15.97 -17.53
CA VAL A 297 -1.01 16.79 -17.92
C VAL A 297 -0.02 16.93 -16.76
N LEU A 298 1.24 16.58 -17.01
CA LEU A 298 2.39 16.80 -16.16
C LEU A 298 3.37 17.78 -16.78
N SER A 299 4.16 18.45 -15.94
CA SER A 299 5.27 19.28 -16.41
C SER A 299 6.54 18.44 -16.54
N GLY A 300 7.21 18.55 -17.68
CA GLY A 300 8.44 17.85 -18.01
C GLY A 300 9.37 18.71 -18.88
N PRO A 301 10.46 18.12 -19.42
CA PRO A 301 11.37 18.82 -20.31
C PRO A 301 10.63 19.38 -21.53
N LYS A 302 11.16 20.46 -22.13
CA LYS A 302 10.56 21.04 -23.33
C LYS A 302 10.58 20.01 -24.47
N GLY A 303 9.42 19.75 -25.04
CA GLY A 303 9.26 18.86 -26.20
C GLY A 303 8.31 19.47 -27.23
N SER A 304 8.38 19.00 -28.47
CA SER A 304 7.47 19.44 -29.53
C SER A 304 6.09 18.80 -29.35
N CYS A 305 5.03 19.61 -29.46
CA CYS A 305 3.67 19.09 -29.35
C CYS A 305 3.32 18.16 -30.51
N VAL A 306 2.78 16.96 -30.21
CA VAL A 306 2.41 15.95 -31.23
C VAL A 306 1.31 16.44 -32.19
N MET A 307 0.41 17.32 -31.74
CA MET A 307 -0.77 17.78 -32.49
C MET A 307 -0.58 19.10 -33.23
N CYS A 308 0.15 20.06 -32.66
CA CYS A 308 0.14 21.44 -33.16
C CYS A 308 1.18 21.69 -34.30
N PHE A 309 1.42 20.70 -35.17
CA PHE A 309 2.27 20.85 -36.37
C PHE A 309 1.54 21.43 -37.58
N SER A 310 0.21 21.54 -37.53
CA SER A 310 -0.63 22.07 -38.60
C SER A 310 -1.33 23.35 -38.15
N ASP A 311 -1.29 24.35 -39.02
CA ASP A 311 -2.14 25.55 -39.06
C ASP A 311 -1.81 26.71 -38.11
N SER A 312 -0.53 27.08 -38.02
CA SER A 312 -0.24 28.51 -37.84
C SER A 312 -0.49 29.19 -39.17
N THR A 313 -1.67 29.81 -39.32
CA THR A 313 -2.03 30.77 -40.39
C THR A 313 -1.13 32.00 -40.44
N SER A 314 -0.17 32.14 -39.51
CA SER A 314 0.76 33.26 -39.44
C SER A 314 2.19 32.89 -39.80
N GLY A 315 2.43 32.24 -40.95
CA GLY A 315 3.72 32.23 -41.70
C GLY A 315 5.05 31.89 -40.99
N ARG A 316 5.05 31.62 -39.68
CA ARG A 316 6.22 31.35 -38.86
C ARG A 316 5.99 29.99 -38.24
N ARG A 317 6.71 29.01 -38.78
CA ARG A 317 6.85 27.66 -38.25
C ARG A 317 7.38 27.72 -36.82
N ARG A 318 6.52 27.97 -35.84
CA ARG A 318 6.83 27.75 -34.43
C ARG A 318 6.41 26.33 -34.12
N GLU A 319 7.37 25.41 -34.14
CA GLU A 319 7.22 24.17 -33.37
C GLU A 319 6.91 24.61 -31.94
N LEU A 320 5.65 24.45 -31.54
CA LEU A 320 5.25 24.94 -30.23
C LEU A 320 5.85 23.98 -29.20
N THR A 321 7.00 24.38 -28.67
CA THR A 321 7.66 23.66 -27.59
C THR A 321 6.80 23.81 -26.34
N THR A 322 6.43 22.68 -25.76
CA THR A 322 5.61 22.61 -24.56
C THR A 322 6.33 21.82 -23.49
N THR A 323 6.27 22.31 -22.27
CA THR A 323 6.69 21.57 -21.08
C THR A 323 5.60 20.60 -20.61
N LYS A 324 4.41 20.62 -21.22
CA LYS A 324 3.27 19.79 -20.85
C LYS A 324 3.35 18.42 -21.53
N LYS A 325 3.27 17.34 -20.74
CA LYS A 325 3.33 15.94 -21.16
C LYS A 325 2.16 15.15 -20.57
N CYS A 326 1.48 14.32 -21.34
CA CYS A 326 0.45 13.41 -20.82
C CYS A 326 1.13 12.26 -20.04
N LEU A 327 0.63 11.94 -18.86
CA LEU A 327 1.15 10.87 -17.99
C LEU A 327 0.97 9.49 -18.64
N THR A 328 -0.25 9.14 -19.04
CA THR A 328 -0.57 7.84 -19.64
C THR A 328 0.07 7.67 -21.01
N CYS A 329 -0.12 8.64 -21.90
CA CYS A 329 0.37 8.55 -23.27
C CYS A 329 1.85 8.99 -23.43
N GLN A 330 2.48 9.52 -22.39
CA GLN A 330 3.88 9.96 -22.42
C GLN A 330 4.23 10.92 -23.58
N VAL A 331 3.26 11.65 -24.14
CA VAL A 331 3.42 12.58 -25.29
C VAL A 331 3.30 14.04 -24.87
N HIS A 332 4.01 14.91 -25.57
CA HIS A 332 3.92 16.36 -25.36
C HIS A 332 2.68 16.94 -26.06
N LEU A 333 1.81 17.59 -25.29
CA LEU A 333 0.55 18.16 -25.76
C LEU A 333 0.39 19.58 -25.21
N CYS A 334 0.07 20.54 -26.07
CA CYS A 334 -0.26 21.88 -25.64
C CYS A 334 -1.70 21.91 -25.09
N ALA A 335 -1.91 22.60 -23.98
CA ALA A 335 -3.25 22.79 -23.40
C ALA A 335 -3.82 24.19 -23.69
N LYS A 336 -3.23 24.93 -24.65
CA LYS A 336 -3.81 26.18 -25.16
C LYS A 336 -4.64 25.84 -26.40
N THR A 337 -5.70 26.60 -26.61
CA THR A 337 -6.41 26.65 -27.89
C THR A 337 -5.54 27.42 -28.89
N PHE A 338 -5.55 27.01 -30.17
CA PHE A 338 -4.76 27.64 -31.23
C PHE A 338 -5.64 27.83 -32.46
N GLY A 339 -5.59 29.02 -33.08
CA GLY A 339 -6.32 29.30 -34.32
C GLY A 339 -7.84 29.32 -34.14
N GLU A 340 -8.56 28.80 -35.15
CA GLU A 340 -10.04 28.73 -35.20
C GLU A 340 -10.63 27.53 -34.42
N TYR A 341 -9.78 26.69 -33.81
CA TYR A 341 -10.23 25.48 -33.12
C TYR A 341 -10.72 25.79 -31.69
N THR A 342 -11.87 25.20 -31.33
CA THR A 342 -12.52 25.37 -30.03
C THR A 342 -11.89 24.53 -28.91
N THR A 343 -11.16 23.46 -29.25
CA THR A 343 -10.57 22.51 -28.29
C THR A 343 -9.04 22.59 -28.25
N SER A 344 -8.46 22.26 -27.10
CA SER A 344 -7.01 22.24 -26.93
C SER A 344 -6.36 21.06 -27.65
N CYS A 345 -5.06 21.17 -27.98
CA CYS A 345 -4.29 20.03 -28.53
C CYS A 345 -4.29 18.81 -27.56
N PHE A 346 -4.56 19.00 -26.26
CA PHE A 346 -4.74 17.91 -25.29
C PHE A 346 -6.09 17.23 -25.43
N GLU A 347 -7.20 17.98 -25.41
CA GLU A 347 -8.55 17.42 -25.56
C GLU A 347 -8.73 16.77 -26.93
N ALA A 348 -8.30 17.44 -28.00
CA ALA A 348 -8.38 16.91 -29.36
C ALA A 348 -7.65 15.57 -29.53
N PHE A 349 -6.59 15.31 -28.75
CA PHE A 349 -5.85 14.04 -28.79
C PHE A 349 -6.60 12.89 -28.11
N HIS A 350 -7.45 13.18 -27.11
CA HIS A 350 -8.21 12.20 -26.34
C HIS A 350 -9.68 12.10 -26.79
N GLU A 351 -10.17 13.03 -27.62
CA GLU A 351 -11.54 13.02 -28.16
C GLU A 351 -11.63 12.59 -29.62
N GLN A 352 -10.60 12.87 -30.43
CA GLN A 352 -10.69 12.73 -31.89
C GLN A 352 -9.71 11.70 -32.45
N ASP A 353 -10.12 10.97 -33.50
CA ASP A 353 -9.34 9.90 -34.14
C ASP A 353 -8.25 10.39 -35.12
N THR A 354 -7.78 11.63 -34.96
CA THR A 354 -7.31 12.42 -36.11
C THR A 354 -5.82 12.75 -36.08
N LEU A 355 -4.99 11.80 -35.66
CA LEU A 355 -3.56 11.91 -35.92
C LEU A 355 -3.22 11.65 -37.39
N ASP A 356 -4.10 11.12 -38.24
CA ASP A 356 -3.84 11.04 -39.70
C ASP A 356 -4.51 12.16 -40.51
N MET A 357 -5.63 12.72 -40.03
CA MET A 357 -6.31 13.82 -40.74
C MET A 357 -5.52 15.14 -40.74
N ARG A 358 -4.56 15.31 -39.80
CA ARG A 358 -3.67 16.49 -39.77
C ARG A 358 -2.39 16.22 -40.55
N ALA A 359 -2.38 16.31 -41.88
CA ALA A 359 -1.20 16.01 -42.69
C ALA A 359 0.07 16.72 -42.14
N ARG A 360 1.21 16.00 -42.08
CA ARG A 360 2.50 16.69 -41.86
C ARG A 360 2.69 17.64 -43.04
N PRO A 361 3.05 18.92 -42.80
CA PRO A 361 3.64 19.71 -43.87
C PRO A 361 4.81 18.92 -44.44
N PRO A 362 5.03 18.92 -45.77
CA PRO A 362 6.21 18.28 -46.34
C PRO A 362 7.45 18.80 -45.58
N PRO A 363 8.46 17.94 -45.34
CA PRO A 363 9.72 18.41 -44.77
C PRO A 363 10.17 19.63 -45.59
N ARG A 364 10.76 20.65 -44.93
CA ARG A 364 11.38 21.73 -45.73
C ARG A 364 12.30 21.00 -46.72
N PRO A 365 12.25 21.32 -48.03
CA PRO A 365 13.29 20.86 -48.91
C PRO A 365 14.61 21.22 -48.22
N ARG A 366 15.45 20.22 -47.96
CA ARG A 366 16.80 20.51 -47.51
C ARG A 366 17.39 21.34 -48.63
N VAL A 367 17.53 22.65 -48.42
CA VAL A 367 18.31 23.49 -49.30
C VAL A 367 19.75 23.06 -49.05
N MET A 368 20.13 21.96 -49.69
CA MET A 368 21.53 21.65 -49.91
C MET A 368 21.97 22.74 -50.88
N TYR A 369 22.53 23.83 -50.35
CA TYR A 369 23.34 24.71 -51.16
C TYR A 369 24.53 23.87 -51.60
N ILE A 370 24.40 23.18 -52.73
CA ILE A 370 25.58 22.85 -53.51
C ILE A 370 26.09 24.22 -53.92
N LEU A 371 27.15 24.68 -53.25
CA LEU A 371 27.78 25.94 -53.59
C LEU A 371 28.08 25.88 -55.10
N PRO A 372 27.67 26.88 -55.90
CA PRO A 372 27.88 26.85 -57.36
C PRO A 372 29.34 26.63 -57.77
N ASN A 373 30.28 26.83 -56.84
CA ASN A 373 31.72 26.84 -57.08
C ASN A 373 32.47 25.77 -56.27
N TRP A 374 31.78 24.81 -55.63
CA TRP A 374 32.47 23.79 -54.82
C TRP A 374 33.01 22.66 -55.69
N ASP A 375 34.33 22.52 -55.69
CA ASP A 375 35.05 21.46 -56.40
C ASP A 375 35.56 20.40 -55.39
N PRO A 376 35.01 19.17 -55.38
CA PRO A 376 35.41 18.12 -54.46
C PRO A 376 36.86 17.66 -54.64
N ALA A 377 37.54 18.03 -55.73
CA ALA A 377 38.96 17.76 -55.94
C ALA A 377 39.90 18.79 -55.29
N LYS A 378 39.39 19.98 -54.93
CA LYS A 378 40.18 21.10 -54.37
C LYS A 378 39.75 21.54 -52.98
N ASP A 379 38.45 21.46 -52.68
CA ASP A 379 37.87 21.99 -51.45
C ASP A 379 37.58 20.89 -50.43
N SER A 380 38.16 21.03 -49.23
CA SER A 380 37.92 20.07 -48.15
C SER A 380 36.50 20.16 -47.60
N TYR A 381 36.00 19.04 -47.08
CA TYR A 381 34.68 18.95 -46.44
C TYR A 381 34.51 19.92 -45.26
N GLU A 382 35.60 20.27 -44.56
CA GLU A 382 35.57 21.29 -43.51
C GLU A 382 35.37 22.70 -44.05
N SER A 383 35.99 23.02 -45.20
CA SER A 383 35.80 24.31 -45.87
C SER A 383 34.33 24.50 -46.27
N LEU A 384 33.72 23.45 -46.83
CA LEU A 384 32.29 23.41 -47.15
C LEU A 384 31.40 23.65 -45.92
N LYS A 385 31.71 23.00 -44.78
CA LYS A 385 30.96 23.19 -43.53
C LYS A 385 31.06 24.63 -43.02
N ARG A 386 32.24 25.25 -43.08
CA ARG A 386 32.45 26.63 -42.63
C ARG A 386 31.68 27.63 -43.48
N GLU A 387 31.71 27.47 -44.80
CA GLU A 387 31.01 28.39 -45.71
C GLU A 387 29.49 28.25 -45.62
N ASN A 388 28.98 27.01 -45.48
CA ASN A 388 27.55 26.78 -45.27
C ASN A 388 27.07 27.40 -43.95
N LEU A 389 27.87 27.30 -42.88
CA LEU A 389 27.59 27.94 -41.60
C LEU A 389 27.59 29.48 -41.72
N ARG A 390 28.53 30.04 -42.50
CA ARG A 390 28.63 31.48 -42.75
C ARG A 390 27.42 32.04 -43.49
N MET A 391 26.97 31.34 -44.54
CA MET A 391 25.76 31.69 -45.29
C MET A 391 24.48 31.55 -44.44
N GLN A 392 24.41 30.54 -43.57
CA GLN A 392 23.30 30.41 -42.63
C GLN A 392 23.23 31.56 -41.62
N LEU A 393 24.38 32.09 -41.19
CA LEU A 393 24.46 33.25 -40.30
C LEU A 393 24.04 34.56 -41.01
N GLN A 394 24.41 34.74 -42.28
CA GLN A 394 24.02 35.92 -43.08
C GLN A 394 22.53 35.99 -43.41
N HIS A 395 21.82 34.87 -43.38
CA HIS A 395 20.36 34.84 -43.55
C HIS A 395 19.57 34.93 -42.23
N GLN A 396 20.24 34.90 -41.08
CA GLN A 396 19.60 35.04 -39.77
C GLN A 396 19.67 36.48 -39.20
N SER A 397 20.53 37.34 -39.75
CA SER A 397 20.50 38.81 -39.60
C SER A 397 19.51 39.43 -40.57
#